data_AF-A0A927AP76-F1
#
_entry.id   AF-A0A927AP76-F1
#
_cell.length_a   1.000
_cell.length_b   1.000
_cell.length_c   1.000
_cell.angle_alpha   90.00
_cell.angle_beta   90.00
_cell.angle_gamma   90.00
#
_symmetry.space_group_name_H-M   'P 1'
#
loop_
_entity.id
_entity.type
_entity.pdbx_description
1 polymer ?
#
loop_
_entity_poly.entity_id
_entity_poly.type
_entity_poly.pdbx_seq_one_letter_code
_entity_poly.pdbx_strand_id
1 'polypeptide(L)'
;MTVTQELTPIQEIQEDVIFPKGDIESDEPPLESDLHLQQIILLIKCLEWLWQDRNDFYVAGNLSIYYSPNQRKSEDVRGPDFFVVLGTERKPRKSWVVWQEDGQYPNVIIEILSAKTAKVDRGLKKTLYQNIFRTPDYLWFDPYTLELAGFHLLDGEYQPLTANPSGHLWSKQLGLNLGILDGKLRFFTAEGEIVPTVEEVALRERERSEQILQEARQATQRAEEAVKRADRLAAKLRELNIDPDSLD
;
A
#
# COMPACT_ATOMS: atom_id res chain seq x y z
N MET A 1 24.42 -46.84 -26.29
CA MET A 1 23.15 -46.86 -25.55
C MET A 1 23.50 -46.87 -24.07
N THR A 2 23.37 -45.73 -23.42
CA THR A 2 23.71 -45.56 -22.00
C THR A 2 22.38 -45.62 -21.25
N VAL A 3 22.20 -46.63 -20.42
CA VAL A 3 20.98 -46.83 -19.64
C VAL A 3 21.03 -45.86 -18.46
N THR A 4 20.19 -44.83 -18.49
CA THR A 4 20.01 -43.91 -17.37
C THR A 4 19.25 -44.65 -16.28
N GLN A 5 19.85 -44.74 -15.10
CA GLN A 5 19.24 -45.32 -13.91
C GLN A 5 18.25 -44.29 -13.34
N GLU A 6 16.96 -44.62 -13.32
CA GLU A 6 15.94 -43.79 -12.69
C GLU A 6 16.23 -43.68 -11.18
N LEU A 7 16.38 -42.45 -10.70
CA LEU A 7 16.45 -42.17 -9.27
C LEU A 7 15.08 -42.43 -8.66
N THR A 8 14.97 -43.51 -7.90
CA THR A 8 13.82 -43.78 -7.02
C THR A 8 13.62 -42.62 -6.04
N PRO A 9 12.36 -42.21 -5.75
CA PRO A 9 12.10 -41.11 -4.82
C PRO A 9 12.63 -41.47 -3.43
N ILE A 10 13.33 -40.53 -2.79
CA ILE A 10 13.82 -40.73 -1.43
C ILE A 10 12.63 -40.88 -0.47
N GLN A 11 12.75 -41.97 0.25
CA GLN A 11 11.90 -42.59 1.24
C GLN A 11 11.65 -41.72 2.50
N GLU A 12 10.44 -41.81 3.03
CA GLU A 12 10.03 -41.69 4.45
C GLU A 12 10.64 -40.56 5.29
N ILE A 13 9.86 -39.50 5.52
CA ILE A 13 10.11 -38.50 6.57
C ILE A 13 10.13 -39.24 7.91
N GLN A 14 11.27 -39.25 8.61
CA GLN A 14 11.40 -39.86 9.94
C GLN A 14 10.34 -39.28 10.91
N GLU A 15 9.59 -40.15 11.59
CA GLU A 15 8.53 -39.78 12.54
C GLU A 15 9.05 -38.98 13.76
N ASP A 16 10.38 -38.91 13.97
CA ASP A 16 11.01 -38.22 15.11
C ASP A 16 11.39 -36.75 14.85
N VAL A 17 11.03 -36.18 13.68
CA VAL A 17 11.29 -34.76 13.40
C VAL A 17 10.25 -33.88 14.11
N ILE A 18 10.62 -33.30 15.25
CA ILE A 18 9.80 -32.29 15.93
C ILE A 18 9.84 -31.00 15.13
N PHE A 19 8.75 -30.71 14.41
CA PHE A 19 8.58 -29.41 13.77
C PHE A 19 8.26 -28.31 14.80
N PRO A 20 8.83 -27.11 14.65
CA PRO A 20 8.43 -25.96 15.46
C PRO A 20 6.94 -25.67 15.28
N LYS A 21 6.25 -25.31 16.36
CA LYS A 21 4.84 -24.86 16.31
C LYS A 21 4.72 -23.69 15.34
N GLY A 22 3.56 -23.53 14.69
CA GLY A 22 3.38 -22.34 13.86
C GLY A 22 1.99 -21.70 13.82
N ASP A 23 0.95 -22.28 14.44
CA ASP A 23 -0.24 -21.49 14.79
C ASP A 23 0.04 -20.66 16.06
N ILE A 24 0.84 -19.60 15.91
CA ILE A 24 1.27 -18.73 16.99
C ILE A 24 0.53 -17.39 16.87
N GLU A 25 -0.06 -16.91 17.96
CA GLU A 25 -0.69 -15.59 18.01
C GLU A 25 0.37 -14.48 17.97
N SER A 26 -0.01 -13.31 17.45
CA SER A 26 0.84 -12.12 17.56
C SER A 26 1.05 -11.72 19.02
N ASP A 27 2.25 -11.25 19.35
CA ASP A 27 2.66 -10.76 20.67
C ASP A 27 3.24 -9.34 20.54
N GLU A 28 2.46 -8.43 19.94
CA GLU A 28 2.85 -7.02 19.82
C GLU A 28 2.26 -6.17 20.95
N PRO A 29 3.03 -5.18 21.46
CA PRO A 29 2.47 -4.21 22.38
C PRO A 29 1.38 -3.37 21.69
N PRO A 30 0.54 -2.67 22.46
CA PRO A 30 -0.36 -1.67 21.92
C PRO A 30 0.40 -0.59 21.14
N LEU A 31 -0.22 -0.10 20.06
CA LEU A 31 0.30 1.00 19.25
C LEU A 31 0.54 2.26 20.09
N GLU A 32 1.51 3.06 19.67
CA GLU A 32 1.98 4.22 20.44
C GLU A 32 0.96 5.38 20.47
N SER A 33 0.22 5.61 19.38
CA SER A 33 -0.76 6.69 19.25
C SER A 33 -1.80 6.45 18.16
N ASP A 34 -2.83 7.29 18.14
CA ASP A 34 -3.83 7.32 17.06
C ASP A 34 -3.20 7.74 15.72
N LEU A 35 -2.26 8.69 15.72
CA LEU A 35 -1.53 9.12 14.53
C LEU A 35 -0.70 7.98 13.94
N HIS A 36 -0.06 7.18 14.81
CA HIS A 36 0.70 5.99 14.44
C HIS A 36 -0.20 4.95 13.76
N LEU A 37 -1.34 4.63 14.38
CA LEU A 37 -2.36 3.74 13.81
C LEU A 37 -2.90 4.24 12.46
N GLN A 38 -3.24 5.53 12.37
CA GLN A 38 -3.77 6.12 11.14
C GLN A 38 -2.78 6.03 9.98
N GLN A 39 -1.49 6.23 10.25
CA GLN A 39 -0.44 6.10 9.23
C GLN A 39 -0.31 4.66 8.73
N ILE A 40 -0.37 3.67 9.62
CA ILE A 40 -0.31 2.25 9.23
C ILE A 40 -1.54 1.88 8.38
N ILE A 41 -2.74 2.24 8.84
CA ILE A 41 -4.00 1.98 8.10
C ILE A 41 -3.94 2.61 6.71
N LEU A 42 -3.43 3.84 6.60
CA LEU A 42 -3.31 4.54 5.32
C LEU A 42 -2.46 3.75 4.32
N LEU A 43 -1.28 3.28 4.74
CA LEU A 43 -0.38 2.51 3.86
C LEU A 43 -1.01 1.19 3.42
N ILE A 44 -1.65 0.47 4.35
CA ILE A 44 -2.35 -0.79 4.05
C ILE A 44 -3.46 -0.54 3.03
N LYS A 45 -4.33 0.44 3.26
CA LYS A 45 -5.45 0.77 2.36
C LYS A 45 -4.98 1.16 0.96
N CYS A 46 -3.89 1.91 0.85
CA CYS A 46 -3.32 2.28 -0.44
C CYS A 46 -2.86 1.04 -1.23
N LEU A 47 -2.12 0.11 -0.61
CA LEU A 47 -1.64 -1.08 -1.32
C LEU A 47 -2.76 -2.08 -1.60
N GLU A 48 -3.66 -2.32 -0.65
CA GLU A 48 -4.82 -3.19 -0.85
C GLU A 48 -5.71 -2.71 -2.00
N TRP A 49 -5.86 -1.39 -2.17
CA TRP A 49 -6.56 -0.81 -3.31
C TRP A 49 -5.77 -0.91 -4.62
N LEU A 50 -4.49 -0.51 -4.60
CA LEU A 50 -3.63 -0.52 -5.79
C LEU A 50 -3.45 -1.93 -6.36
N TRP A 51 -3.37 -2.93 -5.48
CA TRP A 51 -3.13 -4.32 -5.82
C TRP A 51 -4.37 -5.20 -5.59
N GLN A 52 -5.57 -4.62 -5.66
CA GLN A 52 -6.81 -5.34 -5.39
C GLN A 52 -7.02 -6.60 -6.26
N ASP A 53 -6.51 -6.58 -7.50
CA ASP A 53 -6.57 -7.68 -8.46
C ASP A 53 -5.41 -8.69 -8.34
N ARG A 54 -4.52 -8.49 -7.36
CA ARG A 54 -3.39 -9.38 -7.08
C ARG A 54 -3.69 -10.30 -5.90
N ASN A 55 -3.14 -11.52 -5.98
CA ASN A 55 -3.22 -12.54 -4.93
C ASN A 55 -1.84 -13.05 -4.47
N ASP A 56 -0.77 -12.44 -5.00
CA ASP A 56 0.64 -12.82 -4.80
C ASP A 56 1.36 -11.86 -3.83
N PHE A 57 0.65 -11.33 -2.83
CA PHE A 57 1.25 -10.50 -1.80
C PHE A 57 0.50 -10.62 -0.47
N TYR A 58 1.20 -10.24 0.60
CA TYR A 58 0.64 -10.04 1.92
C TYR A 58 1.14 -8.70 2.46
N VAL A 59 0.22 -7.91 3.03
CA VAL A 59 0.53 -6.64 3.71
C VAL A 59 -0.11 -6.66 5.09
N ALA A 60 0.64 -6.22 6.09
CA ALA A 60 0.15 -6.12 7.45
C ALA A 60 0.87 -4.99 8.20
N GLY A 61 0.29 -4.60 9.32
CA GLY A 61 0.93 -3.69 10.26
C GLY A 61 0.73 -4.13 11.69
N ASN A 62 1.74 -3.88 12.52
CA ASN A 62 1.77 -4.27 13.93
C ASN A 62 1.45 -5.76 14.16
N LEU A 63 2.06 -6.62 13.34
CA LEU A 63 1.90 -8.07 13.40
C LEU A 63 3.27 -8.73 13.60
N SER A 64 3.34 -9.63 14.58
CA SER A 64 4.58 -10.31 14.97
C SER A 64 5.11 -11.22 13.87
N ILE A 65 6.42 -11.17 13.68
CA ILE A 65 7.21 -12.01 12.79
C ILE A 65 8.08 -12.94 13.64
N TYR A 66 7.84 -14.23 13.55
CA TYR A 66 8.61 -15.28 14.21
C TYR A 66 9.63 -15.87 13.23
N TYR A 67 10.92 -15.73 13.56
CA TYR A 67 12.01 -16.04 12.63
C TYR A 67 13.08 -16.99 13.19
N SER A 68 12.89 -17.53 14.40
CA SER A 68 13.75 -18.55 15.01
C SER A 68 12.94 -19.77 15.46
N PRO A 69 13.22 -20.98 14.91
CA PRO A 69 12.50 -22.20 15.28
C PRO A 69 12.91 -22.75 16.65
N ASN A 70 14.00 -22.25 17.24
CA ASN A 70 14.57 -22.81 18.47
C ASN A 70 13.79 -22.44 19.75
N GLN A 71 12.78 -21.55 19.67
CA GLN A 71 11.82 -21.18 20.73
C GLN A 71 12.39 -21.08 22.17
N ARG A 72 13.68 -20.76 22.33
CA ARG A 72 14.36 -20.68 23.62
C ARG A 72 14.51 -19.21 24.01
N LYS A 73 13.62 -18.78 24.91
CA LYS A 73 13.65 -17.56 25.75
C LYS A 73 13.58 -16.21 25.00
N SER A 74 12.41 -15.57 25.09
CA SER A 74 12.17 -14.12 25.13
C SER A 74 12.70 -13.16 24.05
N GLU A 75 13.44 -13.53 22.98
CA GLU A 75 13.99 -12.51 22.05
C GLU A 75 14.02 -12.84 20.53
N ASP A 76 13.17 -13.72 20.00
CA ASP A 76 13.18 -14.06 18.55
C ASP A 76 11.87 -13.72 17.79
N VAL A 77 11.19 -12.64 18.19
CA VAL A 77 10.01 -12.09 17.52
C VAL A 77 10.19 -10.60 17.24
N ARG A 78 9.63 -10.11 16.13
CA ARG A 78 9.55 -8.66 15.85
C ARG A 78 8.23 -8.32 15.18
N GLY A 79 7.54 -7.29 15.63
CA GLY A 79 6.49 -6.65 14.86
C GLY A 79 7.00 -5.34 14.27
N PRO A 80 7.22 -5.30 12.96
CA PRO A 80 7.30 -4.04 12.27
C PRO A 80 5.94 -3.33 12.26
N ASP A 81 5.95 -2.01 12.31
CA ASP A 81 4.72 -1.22 12.21
C ASP A 81 3.97 -1.47 10.90
N PHE A 82 4.71 -1.67 9.81
CA PHE A 82 4.18 -2.01 8.50
C PHE A 82 5.18 -2.89 7.73
N PHE A 83 4.68 -3.92 7.04
CA PHE A 83 5.51 -4.72 6.15
C PHE A 83 4.73 -5.34 4.98
N VAL A 84 5.48 -5.70 3.94
CA VAL A 84 4.97 -6.37 2.74
C VAL A 84 5.81 -7.60 2.45
N VAL A 85 5.15 -8.71 2.14
CA VAL A 85 5.75 -9.93 1.58
C VAL A 85 5.18 -10.14 0.18
N LEU A 86 6.03 -10.36 -0.81
CA LEU A 86 5.68 -10.60 -2.21
C LEU A 86 5.86 -12.09 -2.54
N GLY A 87 5.07 -12.59 -3.50
CA GLY A 87 5.13 -14.00 -3.91
C GLY A 87 4.45 -14.96 -2.93
N THR A 88 3.63 -14.45 -2.02
CA THR A 88 2.88 -15.25 -1.03
C THR A 88 1.37 -15.11 -1.22
N GLU A 89 0.60 -16.05 -0.68
CA GLU A 89 -0.85 -16.04 -0.72
C GLU A 89 -1.44 -14.87 0.08
N ARG A 90 -2.36 -14.13 -0.56
CA ARG A 90 -3.16 -13.08 0.08
C ARG A 90 -4.27 -13.69 0.95
N LYS A 91 -3.92 -14.04 2.19
CA LYS A 91 -4.86 -14.53 3.22
C LYS A 91 -4.59 -13.92 4.59
N PRO A 92 -5.60 -13.85 5.47
CA PRO A 92 -5.40 -13.43 6.86
C PRO A 92 -4.44 -14.35 7.62
N ARG A 93 -3.66 -13.77 8.52
CA ARG A 93 -2.70 -14.47 9.38
C ARG A 93 -2.77 -13.91 10.80
N LYS A 94 -2.55 -14.77 11.80
CA LYS A 94 -2.45 -14.39 13.22
C LYS A 94 -1.06 -13.85 13.59
N SER A 95 -0.05 -14.31 12.89
CA SER A 95 1.33 -13.83 12.92
C SER A 95 2.02 -14.27 11.62
N TRP A 96 3.21 -13.74 11.35
CA TRP A 96 4.05 -14.23 10.26
C TRP A 96 5.09 -15.22 10.81
N VAL A 97 4.91 -16.50 10.55
CA VAL A 97 5.82 -17.55 11.03
C VAL A 97 6.69 -18.02 9.87
N VAL A 98 7.94 -17.58 9.82
CA VAL A 98 8.84 -17.75 8.66
C VAL A 98 8.95 -19.21 8.21
N TRP A 99 9.04 -20.16 9.13
CA TRP A 99 9.16 -21.60 8.79
C TRP A 99 7.84 -22.26 8.35
N GLN A 100 6.71 -21.57 8.46
CA GLN A 100 5.44 -21.98 7.84
C GLN A 100 5.17 -21.28 6.50
N GLU A 101 5.90 -20.21 6.22
CA GLU A 101 5.77 -19.39 5.02
C GLU A 101 6.92 -19.67 4.03
N ASP A 102 7.40 -20.92 3.98
CA ASP A 102 8.48 -21.38 3.10
C ASP A 102 9.80 -20.59 3.26
N GLY A 103 10.07 -20.08 4.46
CA GLY A 103 11.27 -19.29 4.73
C GLY A 103 11.19 -17.84 4.24
N GLN A 104 10.02 -17.36 3.83
CA GLN A 104 9.85 -16.01 3.32
C GLN A 104 9.92 -14.96 4.45
N TYR A 105 10.70 -13.92 4.20
CA TYR A 105 10.80 -12.71 5.02
C TYR A 105 10.17 -11.52 4.28
N PRO A 106 9.83 -10.44 4.99
CA PRO A 106 9.34 -9.22 4.35
C PRO A 106 10.28 -8.67 3.28
N ASN A 107 9.70 -8.32 2.14
CA ASN A 107 10.34 -7.58 1.06
C ASN A 107 10.55 -6.11 1.46
N VAL A 108 9.55 -5.55 2.17
CA VAL A 108 9.57 -4.16 2.61
C VAL A 108 9.16 -4.08 4.07
N ILE A 109 9.88 -3.29 4.86
CA ILE A 109 9.50 -2.91 6.22
C ILE A 109 9.53 -1.39 6.34
N ILE A 110 8.49 -0.82 6.96
CA ILE A 110 8.39 0.60 7.29
C ILE A 110 8.09 0.72 8.78
N GLU A 111 8.93 1.46 9.51
CA GLU A 111 8.71 1.79 10.93
C GLU A 111 8.22 3.23 11.04
N ILE A 112 7.15 3.45 11.80
CA ILE A 112 6.62 4.78 12.07
C ILE A 112 7.13 5.22 13.44
N LEU A 113 8.08 6.16 13.43
CA LEU A 113 8.86 6.49 14.61
C LEU A 113 8.02 7.19 15.67
N SER A 114 8.31 6.86 16.93
CA SER A 114 7.88 7.60 18.10
C SER A 114 9.09 8.01 18.94
N ALA A 115 8.93 8.99 19.85
CA ALA A 115 10.01 9.39 20.75
C ALA A 115 10.58 8.23 21.58
N LYS A 116 9.79 7.17 21.83
CA LYS A 116 10.21 5.98 22.60
C LYS A 116 10.99 4.99 21.76
N THR A 117 10.59 4.76 20.52
CA THR A 117 11.10 3.67 19.68
C THR A 117 12.21 4.10 18.74
N ALA A 118 12.31 5.40 18.42
CA ALA A 118 13.16 5.90 17.35
C ALA A 118 14.65 5.57 17.47
N LYS A 119 15.19 5.40 18.69
CA LYS A 119 16.58 4.95 18.88
C LYS A 119 16.76 3.47 18.52
N VAL A 120 15.78 2.64 18.87
CA VAL A 120 15.78 1.20 18.63
C VAL A 120 15.56 0.93 17.14
N ASP A 121 14.64 1.66 16.50
CA ASP A 121 14.33 1.53 15.08
C ASP A 121 15.54 1.89 14.21
N ARG A 122 16.17 3.06 14.45
CA ARG A 122 17.36 3.52 13.71
C ARG A 122 18.61 2.66 13.96
N GLY A 123 18.64 1.84 15.01
CA GLY A 123 19.81 1.10 15.46
C GLY A 123 19.64 -0.42 15.39
N LEU A 124 19.06 -1.00 16.45
CA LEU A 124 18.95 -2.45 16.62
C LEU A 124 18.08 -3.08 15.54
N LYS A 125 16.90 -2.51 15.26
CA LYS A 125 15.99 -3.06 14.24
C LYS A 125 16.60 -2.97 12.84
N LYS A 126 17.18 -1.82 12.48
CA LYS A 126 17.93 -1.68 11.22
C LYS A 126 18.98 -2.79 11.06
N THR A 127 19.81 -3.03 12.07
CA THR A 127 20.83 -4.09 12.05
C THR A 127 20.21 -5.48 11.91
N LEU A 128 19.11 -5.75 12.62
CA LEU A 128 18.41 -7.04 12.56
C LEU A 128 17.80 -7.28 11.17
N TYR A 129 17.09 -6.29 10.63
CA TYR A 129 16.48 -6.40 9.30
C TYR A 129 17.55 -6.57 8.21
N GLN A 130 18.72 -5.94 8.36
CA GLN A 130 19.85 -6.09 7.46
C GLN A 130 20.48 -7.49 7.52
N ASN A 131 20.78 -7.97 8.72
CA ASN A 131 21.67 -9.12 8.91
C ASN A 131 20.91 -10.44 9.01
N ILE A 132 19.69 -10.42 9.57
CA ILE A 132 18.87 -11.61 9.79
C ILE A 132 17.75 -11.69 8.76
N PHE A 133 16.90 -10.67 8.64
CA PHE A 133 15.74 -10.76 7.74
C PHE A 133 16.15 -10.61 6.28
N ARG A 134 17.29 -9.94 6.03
CA ARG A 134 17.76 -9.60 4.68
C ARG A 134 16.68 -8.86 3.90
N THR A 135 15.89 -8.02 4.58
CA THR A 135 14.79 -7.26 3.99
C THR A 135 15.35 -6.33 2.91
N PRO A 136 14.92 -6.44 1.65
CA PRO A 136 15.44 -5.63 0.57
C PRO A 136 15.28 -4.12 0.76
N ASP A 137 14.09 -3.64 1.13
CA ASP A 137 13.83 -2.22 1.36
C ASP A 137 13.37 -1.97 2.79
N TYR A 138 14.11 -1.16 3.54
CA TYR A 138 13.76 -0.76 4.91
C TYR A 138 13.65 0.75 5.01
N LEU A 139 12.54 1.25 5.55
CA LEU A 139 12.30 2.67 5.72
C LEU A 139 11.82 3.01 7.14
N TRP A 140 11.98 4.27 7.51
CA TRP A 140 11.30 4.83 8.67
C TRP A 140 10.75 6.21 8.37
N PHE A 141 9.68 6.56 9.08
CA PHE A 141 9.03 7.86 8.98
C PHE A 141 8.65 8.38 10.36
N ASP A 142 9.05 9.61 10.69
CA ASP A 142 8.61 10.30 11.90
C ASP A 142 7.45 11.26 11.56
N PRO A 143 6.23 11.00 12.04
CA PRO A 143 5.06 11.80 11.70
C PRO A 143 5.06 13.20 12.34
N TYR A 144 5.94 13.47 13.32
CA TYR A 144 6.04 14.76 13.98
C TYR A 144 7.14 15.64 13.37
N THR A 145 8.30 15.05 13.07
CA THR A 145 9.43 15.79 12.47
C THR A 145 9.44 15.76 10.95
N LEU A 146 8.62 14.90 10.34
CA LEU A 146 8.59 14.63 8.90
C LEU A 146 9.92 14.09 8.37
N GLU A 147 10.74 13.48 9.24
CA GLU A 147 11.91 12.73 8.81
C GLU A 147 11.45 11.49 8.05
N LEU A 148 11.95 11.33 6.82
CA LEU A 148 11.81 10.12 6.03
C LEU A 148 13.19 9.66 5.60
N ALA A 149 13.54 8.43 5.93
CA ALA A 149 14.74 7.79 5.41
C ALA A 149 14.40 6.37 4.95
N GLY A 150 15.13 5.91 3.94
CA GLY A 150 14.98 4.58 3.38
C GLY A 150 16.33 4.01 3.01
N PHE A 151 16.40 2.69 2.98
CA PHE A 151 17.61 1.94 2.73
C PHE A 151 17.30 0.76 1.83
N HIS A 152 18.19 0.50 0.89
CA HIS A 152 18.17 -0.69 0.06
C HIS A 152 19.32 -1.62 0.45
N LEU A 153 19.04 -2.91 0.58
CA LEU A 153 20.04 -3.92 0.89
C LEU A 153 20.85 -4.26 -0.37
N LEU A 154 22.13 -3.90 -0.38
CA LEU A 154 23.07 -4.24 -1.45
C LEU A 154 24.31 -4.92 -0.84
N ASP A 155 24.69 -6.08 -1.39
CA ASP A 155 25.83 -6.87 -0.92
C ASP A 155 25.83 -7.15 0.59
N GLY A 156 24.64 -7.29 1.16
CA GLY A 156 24.44 -7.59 2.58
C GLY A 156 24.45 -6.38 3.52
N GLU A 157 24.59 -5.16 2.98
CA GLU A 157 24.60 -3.91 3.74
C GLU A 157 23.53 -2.92 3.25
N TYR A 158 22.92 -2.19 4.18
CA TYR A 158 21.93 -1.17 3.85
C TYR A 158 22.59 0.11 3.34
N GLN A 159 22.31 0.44 2.08
CA GLN A 159 22.68 1.71 1.47
C GLN A 159 21.50 2.69 1.51
N PRO A 160 21.70 3.95 1.92
CA PRO A 160 20.63 4.94 1.90
C PRO A 160 20.04 5.13 0.50
N LEU A 161 18.71 5.14 0.41
CA LEU A 161 17.99 5.51 -0.80
C LEU A 161 18.17 7.01 -1.05
N THR A 162 18.43 7.36 -2.30
CA THR A 162 18.53 8.77 -2.72
C THR A 162 17.17 9.28 -3.14
N ALA A 163 16.76 10.42 -2.60
CA ALA A 163 15.52 11.06 -2.99
C ALA A 163 15.58 11.60 -4.42
N ASN A 164 14.47 11.48 -5.14
CA ASN A 164 14.29 12.13 -6.43
C ASN A 164 14.08 13.66 -6.26
N PRO A 165 13.98 14.46 -7.33
CA PRO A 165 13.77 15.92 -7.23
C PRO A 165 12.52 16.36 -6.46
N SER A 166 11.51 15.49 -6.33
CA SER A 166 10.30 15.71 -5.53
C SER A 166 10.48 15.33 -4.06
N GLY A 167 11.66 14.85 -3.66
CA GLY A 167 11.94 14.38 -2.30
C GLY A 167 11.46 12.96 -2.01
N HIS A 168 11.05 12.19 -3.02
CA HIS A 168 10.52 10.83 -2.82
C HIS A 168 11.62 9.76 -2.93
N LEU A 169 11.49 8.70 -2.14
CA LEU A 169 12.38 7.54 -2.12
C LEU A 169 11.79 6.40 -2.95
N TRP A 170 12.54 5.87 -3.91
CA TRP A 170 12.08 4.77 -4.75
C TRP A 170 12.26 3.41 -4.06
N SER A 171 11.19 2.66 -3.85
CA SER A 171 11.23 1.25 -3.47
C SER A 171 11.12 0.36 -4.70
N LYS A 172 12.18 -0.39 -5.00
CA LYS A 172 12.19 -1.32 -6.12
C LYS A 172 11.24 -2.50 -5.88
N GLN A 173 11.06 -2.91 -4.62
CA GLN A 173 10.17 -4.01 -4.27
C GLN A 173 8.71 -3.66 -4.52
N LEU A 174 8.28 -2.45 -4.16
CA LEU A 174 6.89 -2.01 -4.39
C LEU A 174 6.67 -1.51 -5.82
N GLY A 175 7.73 -1.07 -6.52
CA GLY A 175 7.58 -0.32 -7.76
C GLY A 175 6.91 1.03 -7.53
N LEU A 176 7.13 1.63 -6.35
CA LEU A 176 6.50 2.87 -5.90
C LEU A 176 7.53 3.82 -5.30
N ASN A 177 7.25 5.10 -5.43
CA ASN A 177 7.91 6.16 -4.70
C ASN A 177 7.21 6.35 -3.34
N LEU A 178 7.98 6.57 -2.27
CA LEU A 178 7.49 6.93 -0.95
C LEU A 178 7.85 8.40 -0.68
N GLY A 179 6.86 9.20 -0.31
CA GLY A 179 7.04 10.63 -0.10
C GLY A 179 6.07 11.18 0.94
N ILE A 180 6.28 12.43 1.35
CA ILE A 180 5.45 13.08 2.36
C ILE A 180 4.47 14.03 1.66
N LEU A 181 3.19 13.86 1.92
CA LEU A 181 2.13 14.76 1.47
C LEU A 181 1.16 15.01 2.62
N ASP A 182 0.85 16.28 2.88
CA ASP A 182 -0.03 16.73 3.96
C ASP A 182 0.31 16.12 5.33
N GLY A 183 1.62 16.05 5.61
CA GLY A 183 2.17 15.51 6.86
C GLY A 183 2.07 13.99 7.01
N LYS A 184 1.74 13.26 5.94
CA LYS A 184 1.59 11.80 5.93
C LYS A 184 2.57 11.16 4.96
N LEU A 185 3.08 9.99 5.30
CA LEU A 185 3.79 9.13 4.35
C LEU A 185 2.77 8.57 3.34
N ARG A 186 3.05 8.73 2.06
CA ARG A 186 2.20 8.34 0.93
C ARG A 186 3.02 7.56 -0.10
N PHE A 187 2.31 6.70 -0.84
CA PHE A 187 2.83 6.06 -2.04
C PHE A 187 2.50 6.88 -3.27
N PHE A 188 3.43 6.89 -4.22
CA PHE A 188 3.28 7.48 -5.53
C PHE A 188 3.72 6.47 -6.60
N THR A 189 3.07 6.49 -7.76
CA THR A 189 3.47 5.67 -8.91
C THR A 189 4.85 6.08 -9.43
N ALA A 190 5.38 5.32 -10.39
CA ALA A 190 6.63 5.67 -11.06
C ALA A 190 6.54 7.03 -11.79
N GLU A 191 5.34 7.39 -12.24
CA GLU A 191 5.00 8.64 -12.91
C GLU A 191 4.79 9.82 -11.93
N GLY A 192 4.77 9.53 -10.63
CA GLY A 192 4.59 10.52 -9.56
C GLY A 192 3.14 10.79 -9.19
N GLU A 193 2.18 9.99 -9.67
CA GLU A 193 0.78 10.12 -9.27
C GLU A 193 0.55 9.53 -7.88
N ILE A 194 -0.28 10.18 -7.07
CA ILE A 194 -0.60 9.68 -5.73
C ILE A 194 -1.39 8.38 -5.81
N VAL A 195 -0.99 7.37 -5.04
CA VAL A 195 -1.80 6.15 -4.84
C VAL A 195 -2.91 6.48 -3.84
N PRO A 196 -4.19 6.47 -4.27
CA PRO A 196 -5.29 6.85 -3.41
C PRO A 196 -5.70 5.70 -2.48
N THR A 197 -6.44 6.02 -1.41
CA THR A 197 -7.26 5.02 -0.72
C THR A 197 -8.62 4.86 -1.41
N VAL A 198 -9.34 3.77 -1.09
CA VAL A 198 -10.71 3.55 -1.58
C VAL A 198 -11.63 4.73 -1.25
N GLU A 199 -11.50 5.29 -0.04
CA GLU A 199 -12.31 6.45 0.38
C GLU A 199 -12.00 7.71 -0.43
N GLU A 200 -10.72 7.94 -0.77
CA GLU A 200 -10.33 9.07 -1.62
C GLU A 200 -10.85 8.91 -3.06
N VAL A 201 -10.86 7.68 -3.60
CA VAL A 201 -11.46 7.39 -4.91
C VAL A 201 -12.96 7.61 -4.88
N ALA A 202 -13.66 7.03 -3.90
CA ALA A 202 -15.11 7.16 -3.76
C ALA A 202 -15.54 8.63 -3.61
N LEU A 203 -14.77 9.43 -2.87
CA LEU A 203 -15.02 10.86 -2.73
C LEU A 203 -14.88 11.59 -4.07
N ARG A 204 -13.79 11.35 -4.81
CA ARG A 204 -13.56 11.95 -6.13
C ARG A 204 -14.65 11.57 -7.14
N GLU A 205 -15.07 10.30 -7.15
CA GLU A 205 -16.15 9.83 -8.03
C GLU A 205 -17.49 10.49 -7.69
N ARG A 206 -17.79 10.64 -6.40
CA ARG A 206 -18.98 11.34 -5.93
C ARG A 206 -18.98 12.81 -6.36
N GLU A 207 -17.89 13.53 -6.12
CA GLU A 207 -17.75 14.94 -6.51
C GLU A 207 -17.89 15.10 -8.03
N ARG A 208 -17.26 14.21 -8.81
CA ARG A 208 -17.39 14.20 -10.27
C ARG A 208 -18.82 13.94 -10.73
N SER A 209 -19.52 12.98 -10.11
CA SER A 209 -20.91 12.67 -10.42
C SER A 209 -21.83 13.85 -10.09
N GLU A 210 -21.60 14.53 -8.96
CA GLU A 210 -22.37 15.71 -8.56
C GLU A 210 -22.15 16.88 -9.54
N GLN A 211 -20.91 17.11 -9.99
CA GLN A 211 -20.58 18.10 -11.02
C GLN A 211 -21.26 17.82 -12.36
N ILE A 212 -21.17 16.58 -12.87
CA ILE A 212 -21.81 16.18 -14.13
C ILE A 212 -23.33 16.38 -14.05
N LEU A 213 -23.95 16.03 -12.92
CA LEU A 213 -25.39 16.23 -12.73
C LEU A 213 -25.77 17.71 -12.71
N GLN A 214 -24.95 18.55 -12.09
CA GLN A 214 -25.15 19.99 -12.07
C GLN A 214 -25.03 20.60 -13.47
N GLU A 215 -24.02 20.22 -14.24
CA GLU A 215 -23.83 20.67 -15.61
C GLU A 215 -24.98 20.22 -16.52
N ALA A 216 -25.43 18.98 -16.40
CA ALA A 216 -26.58 18.46 -17.13
C ALA A 216 -27.86 19.25 -16.82
N ARG A 217 -28.13 19.57 -15.55
CA ARG A 217 -29.28 20.39 -15.15
C ARG A 217 -29.21 21.80 -15.72
N GLN A 218 -28.03 22.42 -15.69
CA GLN A 218 -27.83 23.75 -16.28
C GLN A 218 -28.01 23.73 -17.80
N ALA A 219 -27.52 22.70 -18.48
CA ALA A 219 -27.70 22.53 -19.92
C ALA A 219 -29.19 22.37 -20.27
N THR A 220 -29.93 21.53 -19.54
CA THR A 220 -31.38 21.36 -19.72
C THR A 220 -32.12 22.66 -19.49
N GLN A 221 -31.81 23.39 -18.42
CA GLN A 221 -32.47 24.67 -18.13
C GLN A 221 -32.21 25.70 -19.24
N ARG A 222 -30.96 25.81 -19.73
CA ARG A 222 -30.64 26.71 -20.86
C ARG A 222 -31.34 26.30 -22.14
N ALA A 223 -31.45 24.99 -22.41
CA ALA A 223 -32.19 24.49 -23.57
C ALA A 223 -33.68 24.84 -23.47
N GLU A 224 -34.30 24.65 -22.31
CA GLU A 224 -35.70 25.04 -22.08
C GLU A 224 -35.93 26.56 -22.20
N GLU A 225 -35.01 27.37 -21.68
CA GLU A 225 -35.06 28.84 -21.81
C GLU A 225 -34.88 29.28 -23.28
N ALA A 226 -33.99 28.64 -24.02
CA ALA A 226 -33.79 28.91 -25.44
C ALA A 226 -35.02 28.54 -26.27
N VAL A 227 -35.65 27.39 -26.01
CA VAL A 227 -36.91 26.97 -26.65
C VAL A 227 -38.02 27.97 -26.35
N LYS A 228 -38.24 28.33 -25.07
CA LYS A 228 -39.25 29.33 -24.69
C LYS A 228 -39.02 30.69 -25.36
N ARG A 229 -37.74 31.10 -25.50
CA ARG A 229 -37.38 32.35 -26.17
C ARG A 229 -37.64 32.27 -27.68
N ALA A 230 -37.29 31.16 -28.32
CA ALA A 230 -37.56 30.91 -29.73
C ALA A 230 -39.07 30.94 -30.00
N ASP A 231 -39.88 30.26 -29.19
CA ASP A 231 -41.34 30.26 -29.30
C ASP A 231 -41.93 31.66 -29.17
N ARG A 232 -41.45 32.45 -28.20
CA ARG A 232 -41.89 33.84 -27.99
C ARG A 232 -41.53 34.75 -29.17
N LEU A 233 -40.34 34.58 -29.75
CA LEU A 233 -39.91 35.33 -30.92
C LEU A 233 -40.73 34.95 -32.15
N ALA A 234 -40.95 33.65 -32.37
CA ALA A 234 -41.79 33.15 -33.47
C ALA A 234 -43.23 33.68 -33.37
N ALA A 235 -43.83 33.68 -32.17
CA ALA A 235 -45.14 34.28 -31.95
C ALA A 235 -45.18 35.77 -32.32
N LYS A 236 -44.16 36.54 -31.92
CA LYS A 236 -44.06 37.97 -32.23
C LYS A 236 -43.83 38.24 -33.73
N LEU A 237 -43.10 37.38 -34.44
CA LEU A 237 -42.95 37.47 -35.89
C LEU A 237 -44.29 37.24 -36.61
N ARG A 238 -45.07 36.26 -36.16
CA ARG A 238 -46.43 36.00 -36.68
C ARG A 238 -47.37 37.18 -36.45
N GLU A 239 -47.30 37.86 -35.30
CA GLU A 239 -48.05 39.11 -35.05
C GLU A 239 -47.69 40.24 -36.04
N LEU A 240 -46.46 40.23 -36.56
CA LEU A 240 -45.99 41.17 -37.58
C LEU A 240 -46.27 40.71 -39.01
N ASN A 241 -47.05 39.62 -39.20
CA ASN A 241 -47.31 38.96 -40.49
C ASN A 241 -46.03 38.49 -41.22
N ILE A 242 -44.96 38.20 -40.47
CA ILE A 242 -43.74 37.58 -40.99
C ILE A 242 -43.82 36.10 -40.66
N ASP A 243 -43.74 35.23 -41.67
CA ASP A 243 -43.72 33.79 -41.46
C ASP A 243 -42.32 33.37 -40.96
N PRO A 244 -42.18 32.95 -39.68
CA PRO A 244 -40.89 32.58 -39.13
C PRO A 244 -40.26 31.34 -39.77
N ASP A 245 -41.06 30.49 -40.43
CA ASP A 245 -40.58 29.28 -41.10
C ASP A 245 -40.10 29.55 -42.55
N SER A 246 -40.23 30.80 -43.01
CA SER A 246 -39.79 31.27 -44.33
C SER A 246 -38.45 32.03 -44.32
N LEU A 247 -37.88 32.23 -43.13
CA LEU A 247 -36.61 32.92 -42.90
C LEU A 247 -35.50 31.88 -42.72
N ASP A 248 -34.95 31.37 -43.82
CA ASP A 248 -33.68 30.64 -43.85
C ASP A 248 -32.47 31.60 -43.80
#